data_AF-A0A950PA98-F1
#
_entry.id   AF-A0A950PA98-F1
#
_cell.length_a   1.000
_cell.length_b   1.000
_cell.length_c   1.000
_cell.angle_alpha   90.00
_cell.angle_beta   90.00
_cell.angle_gamma   90.00
#
_symmetry.space_group_name_H-M   'P 1'
#
loop_
_entity.id
_entity.type
_entity.pdbx_description
1 polymer ?
#
loop_
_entity_poly.entity_id
_entity_poly.type
_entity_poly.pdbx_seq_one_letter_code
_entity_poly.pdbx_strand_id
1 'polypeptide(L)' 'MKIKSVEASWVHIPIPPERQHTSDFGRTLSFDGTVVRIDTECGITGWGEAKAQVGGMAQNQAL' A
#
# COMPACT_ATOMS: atom_id res chain seq x y z
N MET A 1 13.65 5.46 25.00
CA MET A 1 13.23 5.58 23.58
C MET A 1 11.79 6.09 23.56
N LYS A 2 11.50 7.17 22.82
CA LYS A 2 10.16 7.78 22.69
C LYS A 2 9.91 8.19 21.23
N ILE A 3 8.67 8.06 20.78
CA ILE A 3 8.22 8.53 19.47
C ILE A 3 8.01 10.05 19.53
N LYS A 4 8.56 10.76 18.55
CA LYS A 4 8.42 12.20 18.37
C LYS A 4 7.26 12.54 17.44
N SER A 5 7.14 11.83 16.31
CA SER A 5 6.10 12.05 15.32
C SER A 5 5.77 10.77 14.57
N VAL A 6 4.53 10.71 14.06
CA VAL A 6 4.04 9.67 13.17
C VAL A 6 3.38 10.36 11.99
N GLU A 7 3.86 10.07 10.78
CA GLU A 7 3.29 10.55 9.52
C GLU A 7 2.80 9.36 8.72
N ALA A 8 1.58 9.46 8.18
CA ALA A 8 0.98 8.43 7.35
C ALA A 8 0.60 9.04 6.00
N SER A 9 1.09 8.42 4.92
CA SER A 9 0.82 8.85 3.55
C SER A 9 0.08 7.74 2.81
N TRP A 10 -1.09 8.08 2.25
CA TRP A 10 -1.78 7.19 1.31
C TRP A 10 -1.01 7.15 -0.02
N VAL A 11 -0.79 5.94 -0.53
CA VAL A 11 -0.05 5.72 -1.78
C VAL A 11 -0.84 4.82 -2.70
N HIS A 12 -0.84 5.17 -3.99
CA HIS A 12 -1.38 4.35 -5.07
C HIS A 12 -0.21 3.70 -5.81
N ILE A 13 -0.16 2.36 -5.83
CA ILE A 13 0.99 1.62 -6.36
C ILE A 13 0.55 0.85 -7.62
N PRO A 14 0.98 1.28 -8.83
CA PRO A 14 0.70 0.55 -10.06
C PRO A 14 1.50 -0.77 -10.10
N ILE A 15 0.87 -1.83 -10.61
CA ILE A 15 1.52 -3.13 -10.82
C ILE A 15 1.92 -3.24 -12.29
N PRO A 16 3.20 -3.54 -12.61
CA PRO A 16 3.64 -3.78 -13.98
C PRO A 16 2.78 -4.83 -14.69
N PRO A 17 2.39 -4.63 -15.98
CA PRO A 17 1.45 -5.52 -16.68
C PRO A 17 1.78 -7.01 -16.58
N GLU A 18 3.07 -7.37 -16.64
CA GLU A 18 3.59 -8.73 -16.56
C GLU A 18 3.50 -9.36 -15.15
N ARG A 19 3.21 -8.55 -14.12
CA ARG A 19 3.05 -8.98 -12.72
C ARG A 19 1.61 -8.84 -12.21
N GLN A 20 0.68 -8.39 -13.05
CA GLN A 20 -0.72 -8.24 -12.66
C GLN A 20 -1.37 -9.62 -12.50
N HIS A 21 -2.04 -9.82 -11.37
CA HIS A 21 -2.78 -11.05 -11.11
C HIS A 21 -4.19 -10.94 -11.68
N THR A 22 -4.60 -11.94 -12.46
CA THR A 22 -5.97 -12.11 -12.95
C THR A 22 -6.61 -13.26 -12.20
N SER A 23 -7.78 -13.01 -11.60
CA SER A 23 -8.65 -14.03 -11.04
C SER A 23 -10.04 -13.96 -11.70
N ASP A 24 -10.96 -14.79 -11.23
CA ASP A 24 -12.40 -14.71 -11.50
C ASP A 24 -13.05 -13.35 -11.19
N PHE A 25 -12.45 -12.54 -10.31
CA PHE A 25 -12.88 -11.18 -10.00
C PHE A 25 -12.31 -10.12 -10.95
N GLY A 26 -11.49 -10.53 -11.93
CA GLY A 26 -10.87 -9.63 -12.91
C GLY A 26 -9.37 -9.46 -12.68
N ARG A 27 -8.80 -8.36 -13.21
CA ARG A 27 -7.36 -8.11 -13.18
C ARG A 27 -6.99 -7.03 -12.17
N THR A 28 -6.02 -7.32 -11.31
CA THR A 28 -5.50 -6.36 -10.32
C THR A 28 -4.43 -5.48 -10.98
N LEU A 29 -4.77 -4.22 -11.26
CA LEU A 29 -3.86 -3.28 -11.95
C LEU A 29 -2.96 -2.50 -11.01
N SER A 30 -3.40 -2.32 -9.77
CA SER A 30 -2.74 -1.54 -8.74
C SER A 30 -3.24 -1.96 -7.37
N PHE A 31 -2.57 -1.48 -6.33
CA PHE A 31 -3.08 -1.55 -4.97
C PHE A 31 -2.81 -0.24 -4.26
N ASP A 32 -3.68 0.08 -3.32
CA ASP A 32 -3.46 1.20 -2.41
C ASP A 32 -2.86 0.71 -1.10
N GLY A 33 -2.06 1.58 -0.49
CA GLY A 33 -1.46 1.32 0.81
C GLY A 33 -1.20 2.61 1.57
N THR A 34 -0.69 2.43 2.77
CA THR A 34 -0.20 3.51 3.61
C THR A 34 1.26 3.27 3.92
N VAL A 35 2.10 4.27 3.65
CA VAL A 35 3.46 4.32 4.15
C VAL A 35 3.47 5.15 5.42
N VAL A 36 4.02 4.58 6.50
CA VAL A 36 4.12 5.23 7.81
C VAL A 36 5.57 5.53 8.10
N ARG A 37 5.86 6.77 8.44
CA ARG A 37 7.15 7.21 8.95
C ARG A 37 7.02 7.53 10.43
N ILE A 38 7.94 7.03 11.23
CA ILE A 38 8.02 7.31 12.67
C ILE A 38 9.39 7.90 12.96
N ASP A 39 9.44 9.14 13.47
CA ASP A 39 10.67 9.71 13.99
C ASP A 39 10.68 9.60 15.52
N THR A 40 11.85 9.31 16.10
CA THR A 40 12.05 9.21 17.55
C THR A 40 12.80 10.43 18.10
N GLU A 41 12.66 10.71 19.40
CA GLU A 41 13.40 11.80 20.04
C GLU A 41 14.91 11.58 20.03
N CYS A 42 15.36 10.33 19.94
CA CYS A 42 16.78 9.97 19.84
C CYS A 42 17.32 9.98 18.39
N GLY A 43 16.58 10.53 17.43
CA GLY A 43 17.05 10.76 16.06
C GLY A 43 16.98 9.55 15.12
N ILE A 44 16.34 8.45 15.53
CA ILE A 44 16.10 7.29 14.66
C ILE A 44 14.78 7.50 13.90
N THR A 45 14.80 7.24 12.59
CA THR A 45 13.62 7.18 11.73
C THR A 45 13.33 5.74 11.34
N GLY A 46 12.10 5.29 11.57
CA GLY A 46 11.57 4.01 11.13
C GLY A 46 10.51 4.17 10.04
N TRP A 47 10.40 3.17 9.19
CA TRP A 47 9.39 3.09 8.13
C TRP A 47 8.58 1.81 8.27
N GLY A 48 7.28 1.90 8.07
CA GLY A 48 6.36 0.77 8.01
C GLY A 48 5.40 0.91 6.84
N GLU A 49 4.86 -0.21 6.37
CA GLU A 49 3.86 -0.25 5.32
C GLU A 49 2.63 -1.03 5.77
N ALA A 50 1.47 -0.60 5.29
CA ALA A 50 0.23 -1.34 5.41
C ALA A 50 -0.48 -1.33 4.05
N LYS A 51 -0.70 -2.52 3.48
CA LYS A 51 -1.53 -2.65 2.29
C LYS A 51 -3.00 -2.59 2.70
N ALA A 52 -3.78 -1.73 2.07
CA ALA A 52 -5.22 -1.72 2.28
C ALA A 52 -5.79 -3.03 1.70
N GLN A 53 -6.26 -3.94 2.54
CA GLN A 53 -6.98 -5.13 2.09
C GLN A 53 -8.46 -4.75 1.90
N VAL A 54 -8.73 -3.95 0.88
CA VAL A 54 -10.09 -3.74 0.39
C VAL A 54 -10.44 -4.96 -0.45
N GLY A 55 -11.50 -5.69 -0.08
CA GLY A 55 -11.88 -6.95 -0.73
C GLY A 55 -11.91 -6.80 -2.26
N GLY A 56 -11.02 -7.51 -2.95
CA GLY A 56 -10.95 -7.58 -4.42
C GLY A 56 -10.96 -6.22 -5.13
N MET A 57 -9.83 -5.50 -5.17
CA MET A 57 -9.64 -4.36 -6.08
C MET A 57 -9.48 -4.78 -7.56
N ALA A 58 -9.79 -6.04 -7.89
CA ALA A 58 -9.70 -6.54 -9.24
C ALA A 58 -10.76 -5.85 -10.10
N GLN A 59 -10.33 -5.26 -11.21
CA GLN A 59 -11.27 -4.70 -12.17
C GLN A 59 -11.89 -5.85 -12.97
N ASN A 60 -13.16 -6.14 -12.69
CA ASN A 60 -13.96 -7.05 -13.49
C ASN A 60 -14.23 -6.39 -14.85
N GLN A 61 -13.44 -6.76 -15.85
CA GLN A 61 -13.74 -6.44 -17.24
C GLN A 61 -14.56 -7.58 -17.84
N ALA A 62 -15.81 -7.69 -17.39
CA ALA A 62 -16.80 -8.44 -18.14
C ALA A 62 -17.03 -7.72 -19.48
N LEU A 63 -17.02 -8.52 -20.54
CA LEU A 63 -17.12 -8.14 -21.97
C LEU A 63 -18.14 -7.06 -22.27
#